data_AF-A0A7V0QI08-F1
#
_entry.id   AF-A0A7V0QI08-F1
#
_cell.length_a   1.000
_cell.length_b   1.000
_cell.length_c   1.000
_cell.angle_alpha   90.00
_cell.angle_beta   90.00
_cell.angle_gamma   90.00
#
_symmetry.space_group_name_H-M   'P 1'
#
loop_
_entity.id
_entity.type
_entity.pdbx_description
1 polymer ?
#
loop_
_entity_poly.entity_id
_entity_poly.type
_entity_poly.pdbx_seq_one_letter_code
_entity_poly.pdbx_strand_id
1 'polypeptide(L)'
;MVNNVVCSSFNLRSIIKVRKLNPLIPTLFIARSFNLNKMKKVLLTEGINMVAIEFRHLSLSLLKACHSCGFVVDAWTIDEERDTVKFLEMGVGLITTNYPQRLKKILGG
;
A
#
# COMPACT_ATOMS: atom_id res chain seq x y z
N MET A 1 -13.55 10.61 14.04
CA MET A 1 -12.09 10.37 13.86
C MET A 1 -11.80 9.05 13.15
N VAL A 2 -12.56 7.97 13.40
CA VAL A 2 -12.36 6.64 12.79
C VAL A 2 -12.36 6.64 11.26
N ASN A 3 -13.14 7.53 10.63
CA ASN A 3 -13.30 7.58 9.16
C ASN A 3 -12.12 8.20 8.40
N ASN A 4 -11.13 8.78 9.09
CA ASN A 4 -9.98 9.46 8.48
C ASN A 4 -8.65 8.83 8.91
N VAL A 5 -8.65 7.54 9.27
CA VAL A 5 -7.47 6.83 9.76
C VAL A 5 -7.30 5.52 9.01
N VAL A 6 -6.07 5.25 8.58
CA VAL A 6 -5.62 3.92 8.15
C VAL A 6 -4.53 3.47 9.12
N CYS A 7 -4.65 2.26 9.67
CA CYS A 7 -3.62 1.71 10.56
C CYS A 7 -2.67 0.79 9.79
N SER A 8 -1.36 1.06 9.85
CA SER A 8 -0.35 0.31 9.11
C SER A 8 0.76 -0.24 10.02
N SER A 9 1.36 -1.37 9.63
CA SER A 9 2.48 -1.98 10.37
C SER A 9 3.22 -3.02 9.51
N PHE A 10 4.51 -3.19 9.78
CA PHE A 10 5.31 -4.32 9.32
C PHE A 10 4.97 -5.63 10.06
N ASN A 11 4.28 -5.55 11.20
CA ASN A 11 3.88 -6.71 11.98
C ASN A 11 2.44 -7.11 11.62
N LEU A 12 2.30 -8.21 10.88
CA LEU A 12 1.00 -8.72 10.47
C LEU A 12 0.08 -9.04 11.66
N ARG A 13 0.62 -9.55 12.78
CA ARG A 13 -0.19 -9.86 13.98
C ARG A 13 -0.79 -8.60 14.58
N SER A 14 -0.05 -7.48 14.59
CA SER A 14 -0.56 -6.19 15.05
C SER A 14 -1.72 -5.72 14.18
N ILE A 15 -1.60 -5.83 12.85
CA ILE A 15 -2.68 -5.47 11.93
C ILE A 15 -3.92 -6.33 12.15
N ILE A 16 -3.76 -7.65 12.25
CA ILE A 16 -4.86 -8.58 12.55
C ILE A 16 -5.54 -8.20 13.87
N LYS A 17 -4.76 -7.85 14.90
CA LYS A 17 -5.30 -7.44 16.19
C LYS A 17 -6.12 -6.15 16.08
N VAL A 18 -5.63 -5.14 15.37
CA VAL A 18 -6.36 -3.88 15.15
C VAL A 18 -7.68 -4.15 14.41
N ARG A 19 -7.63 -4.96 13.36
CA ARG A 19 -8.81 -5.33 12.57
C ARG A 19 -9.87 -6.04 13.41
N LYS A 20 -9.46 -6.95 14.31
CA LYS A 20 -10.36 -7.65 15.24
C LYS A 20 -10.95 -6.71 16.30
N LEU A 21 -10.17 -5.75 16.79
CA LEU A 21 -10.65 -4.75 17.76
C LEU A 21 -11.66 -3.80 17.15
N ASN A 22 -11.43 -3.36 15.90
CA ASN A 22 -12.35 -2.49 15.19
C ASN A 22 -12.28 -2.73 13.66
N PRO A 23 -13.22 -3.52 13.10
CA PRO A 23 -13.28 -3.78 11.65
C PRO A 23 -13.62 -2.56 10.80
N LEU A 24 -14.05 -1.44 11.39
CA LEU A 24 -14.33 -0.21 10.66
C LEU A 24 -13.05 0.58 10.34
N ILE A 25 -11.93 0.30 11.02
CA ILE A 25 -10.64 0.91 10.70
C ILE A 25 -10.01 0.14 9.53
N PRO A 26 -9.77 0.79 8.37
CA PRO A 26 -8.98 0.19 7.31
C PRO A 26 -7.56 -0.10 7.80
N THR A 27 -7.03 -1.25 7.40
CA THR A 27 -5.70 -1.69 7.81
C THR A 27 -4.82 -2.00 6.61
N LEU A 28 -3.55 -1.61 6.70
CA LEU A 28 -2.55 -1.78 5.66
C LEU A 28 -1.37 -2.60 6.19
N PHE A 29 -0.96 -3.63 5.43
CA PHE A 29 0.25 -4.39 5.76
C PHE A 29 1.47 -3.83 5.02
N ILE A 30 2.52 -3.47 5.77
CA ILE A 30 3.76 -2.93 5.19
C ILE A 30 4.75 -4.07 4.97
N ALA A 31 5.33 -4.14 3.78
CA ALA A 31 6.33 -5.14 3.42
C ALA A 31 7.44 -4.52 2.58
N ARG A 32 8.68 -4.97 2.80
CA ARG A 32 9.80 -4.62 1.93
C ARG A 32 9.63 -5.25 0.55
N SER A 33 9.46 -6.57 0.51
CA SER A 33 9.08 -7.31 -0.68
C SER A 33 7.78 -8.05 -0.42
N PHE A 34 6.98 -8.26 -1.46
CA PHE A 34 5.65 -8.84 -1.31
C PHE A 34 5.46 -10.02 -2.26
N ASN A 35 5.16 -11.19 -1.68
CA ASN A 35 4.82 -12.38 -2.44
C ASN A 35 3.30 -12.60 -2.37
N LEU A 36 2.59 -12.17 -3.41
CA LEU A 36 1.14 -12.25 -3.48
C LEU A 36 0.62 -13.69 -3.31
N ASN A 37 1.27 -14.69 -3.89
CA ASN A 37 0.83 -16.08 -3.79
C ASN A 37 0.87 -16.62 -2.36
N LYS A 38 1.89 -16.22 -1.58
CA LYS A 38 2.03 -16.60 -0.17
C LYS A 38 1.09 -15.80 0.74
N MET A 39 0.91 -14.52 0.45
CA MET A 39 0.25 -13.59 1.37
C MET A 39 -1.25 -13.40 1.10
N LYS A 40 -1.74 -13.58 -0.13
CA LYS A 40 -3.13 -13.24 -0.50
C LYS A 40 -4.15 -13.93 0.40
N LYS A 41 -3.96 -15.23 0.67
CA LYS A 41 -4.93 -16.02 1.44
C LYS A 41 -5.04 -15.49 2.87
N VAL A 42 -3.91 -15.34 3.57
CA VAL A 42 -3.90 -14.88 4.96
C VAL A 42 -4.44 -13.45 5.10
N LEU A 43 -4.06 -12.54 4.20
CA LEU A 43 -4.50 -11.15 4.28
C LEU A 43 -6.01 -11.03 4.01
N LEU A 44 -6.51 -11.64 2.95
CA LEU A 44 -7.93 -11.55 2.60
C LEU A 44 -8.84 -12.26 3.60
N THR A 45 -8.41 -13.40 4.17
CA THR A 45 -9.16 -14.07 5.24
C THR A 45 -9.31 -13.19 6.49
N GLU A 46 -8.31 -12.36 6.79
CA GLU A 46 -8.36 -11.42 7.91
C GLU A 46 -8.99 -10.06 7.50
N GLY A 47 -9.52 -9.93 6.28
CA GLY A 47 -10.14 -8.70 5.78
C GLY A 47 -9.17 -7.55 5.56
N ILE A 48 -7.90 -7.87 5.27
CA ILE A 48 -6.84 -6.91 4.97
C ILE A 48 -6.64 -6.89 3.44
N ASN A 49 -7.01 -5.80 2.80
CA ASN A 49 -6.92 -5.62 1.35
C ASN A 49 -6.04 -4.42 0.95
N MET A 50 -5.22 -3.90 1.85
CA MET A 50 -4.26 -2.84 1.55
C MET A 50 -2.84 -3.31 1.87
N VAL A 51 -1.89 -3.05 0.96
CA VAL A 51 -0.47 -3.37 1.15
C VAL A 51 0.41 -2.19 0.74
N ALA A 52 1.43 -1.90 1.55
CA ALA A 52 2.50 -0.97 1.20
C ALA A 52 3.76 -1.77 0.87
N ILE A 53 4.27 -1.62 -0.36
CA ILE A 53 5.41 -2.37 -0.87
C ILE A 53 6.55 -1.41 -1.15
N GLU A 54 7.79 -1.79 -0.80
CA GLU A 54 8.94 -0.96 -1.13
C GLU A 54 9.00 -0.81 -2.67
N PHE A 55 9.10 0.41 -3.18
CA PHE A 55 8.98 0.70 -4.61
C PHE A 55 9.99 -0.09 -5.46
N ARG A 56 11.19 -0.36 -4.91
CA ARG A 56 12.24 -1.17 -5.56
C ARG A 56 11.83 -2.63 -5.79
N HIS A 57 10.86 -3.12 -5.03
CA HIS A 57 10.32 -4.46 -5.11
C HIS A 57 8.91 -4.52 -5.74
N LEU A 58 8.40 -3.40 -6.25
CA LEU A 58 7.08 -3.31 -6.87
C LEU A 58 7.19 -3.20 -8.40
N SER A 59 6.96 -4.31 -9.09
CA SER A 59 6.84 -4.32 -10.57
C SER A 59 5.41 -4.04 -11.03
N LEU A 60 5.25 -3.61 -12.29
CA LEU A 60 3.94 -3.46 -12.91
C LEU A 60 3.14 -4.77 -12.94
N SER A 61 3.80 -5.91 -13.15
CA SER A 61 3.15 -7.22 -13.12
C SER A 61 2.63 -7.58 -11.72
N LEU A 62 3.42 -7.31 -10.68
CA LEU A 62 2.98 -7.51 -9.29
C LEU A 62 1.81 -6.59 -8.95
N LEU A 63 1.89 -5.30 -9.33
CA LEU A 63 0.84 -4.33 -9.10
C LEU A 63 -0.49 -4.78 -9.74
N LYS A 64 -0.47 -5.16 -11.02
CA LYS A 64 -1.66 -5.66 -11.73
C LYS A 64 -2.24 -6.91 -11.08
N ALA A 65 -1.38 -7.83 -10.61
CA ALA A 65 -1.83 -9.03 -9.91
C ALA A 65 -2.46 -8.72 -8.54
N CYS A 66 -1.93 -7.73 -7.81
CA CYS A 66 -2.54 -7.24 -6.58
C CYS A 66 -3.92 -6.65 -6.85
N HIS A 67 -4.04 -5.77 -7.86
CA HIS A 67 -5.32 -5.16 -8.24
C HIS A 67 -6.37 -6.20 -8.67
N SER A 68 -5.99 -7.22 -9.44
CA SER A 68 -6.92 -8.29 -9.83
C SER A 68 -7.42 -9.13 -8.65
N CYS A 69 -6.69 -9.12 -7.54
CA CYS A 69 -7.09 -9.74 -6.27
C CYS A 69 -7.82 -8.77 -5.33
N GLY A 70 -8.13 -7.54 -5.76
CA GLY A 70 -8.83 -6.53 -4.97
C GLY A 70 -7.97 -5.79 -3.95
N PHE A 71 -6.64 -5.85 -4.07
CA PHE A 71 -5.76 -5.07 -3.20
C PHE A 71 -5.61 -3.62 -3.68
N VAL A 72 -5.58 -2.69 -2.73
CA VAL A 72 -5.04 -1.34 -2.93
C VAL A 72 -3.56 -1.36 -2.57
N VAL A 73 -2.72 -0.82 -3.45
CA VAL A 73 -1.25 -0.84 -3.26
C VAL A 73 -0.72 0.57 -3.03
N ASP A 74 0.02 0.73 -1.94
CA ASP A 74 0.89 1.86 -1.65
C ASP A 74 2.33 1.53 -2.04
N ALA A 75 3.04 2.48 -2.64
CA ALA A 75 4.46 2.38 -2.94
C ALA A 75 5.26 3.30 -2.02
N TRP A 76 6.20 2.72 -1.25
CA TRP A 76 7.02 3.45 -0.28
C TRP A 76 8.53 3.19 -0.46
N THR A 77 9.44 4.05 -0.06
CA THR A 77 9.29 5.50 -0.03
C THR A 77 9.82 6.06 -1.35
N ILE A 78 8.99 6.75 -2.11
CA ILE A 78 9.36 7.32 -3.41
C ILE A 78 9.74 8.78 -3.23
N ASP A 79 11.01 9.12 -3.46
CA ASP A 79 11.53 10.47 -3.22
C ASP A 79 11.97 11.20 -4.50
N GLU A 80 12.28 10.45 -5.56
CA GLU A 80 12.71 10.98 -6.85
C GLU A 80 11.51 11.28 -7.76
N GLU A 81 11.54 12.42 -8.44
CA GLU A 81 10.45 12.84 -9.35
C GLU A 81 10.23 11.84 -10.48
N ARG A 82 11.33 11.30 -11.03
CA ARG A 82 11.28 10.28 -12.09
C ARG A 82 10.53 9.03 -11.63
N ASP A 83 10.82 8.54 -10.44
CA ASP A 83 10.14 7.37 -9.89
C ASP A 83 8.69 7.71 -9.53
N THR A 84 8.44 8.93 -9.03
CA THR A 84 7.08 9.41 -8.74
C THR A 84 6.20 9.35 -9.98
N VAL A 85 6.64 9.95 -11.10
CA VAL A 85 5.91 9.91 -12.37
C VAL A 85 5.70 8.48 -12.84
N LYS A 86 6.75 7.64 -12.82
CA LYS A 86 6.66 6.23 -13.20
C LYS A 86 5.59 5.47 -12.39
N PHE A 87 5.57 5.61 -11.07
CA PHE A 87 4.62 4.87 -10.23
C PHE A 87 3.19 5.42 -10.34
N LEU A 88 3.03 6.73 -10.56
CA LEU A 88 1.73 7.31 -10.93
C LEU A 88 1.20 6.73 -12.25
N GLU A 89 2.03 6.64 -13.28
CA GLU A 89 1.68 6.02 -14.58
C GLU A 89 1.38 4.53 -14.46
N MET A 90 2.09 3.81 -13.58
CA MET A 90 1.79 2.42 -13.26
C MET A 90 0.41 2.25 -12.60
N GLY A 91 -0.15 3.32 -12.02
CA GLY A 91 -1.47 3.33 -11.41
C GLY A 91 -1.49 2.85 -9.96
N VAL A 92 -0.47 3.14 -9.16
CA VAL A 92 -0.52 2.86 -7.72
C VAL A 92 -1.65 3.64 -7.05
N GLY A 93 -2.25 3.06 -6.01
CA GLY A 93 -3.35 3.70 -5.29
C GLY A 93 -2.88 4.78 -4.30
N LEU A 94 -1.69 4.58 -3.71
CA LEU A 94 -1.06 5.53 -2.81
C LEU A 94 0.45 5.63 -3.09
N ILE A 95 1.03 6.77 -2.72
CA ILE A 95 2.47 7.00 -2.69
C ILE A 95 2.83 7.53 -1.31
N THR A 96 3.76 6.84 -0.65
CA THR A 96 4.45 7.34 0.54
C THR A 96 5.76 7.99 0.12
N THR A 97 5.97 9.25 0.48
CA THR A 97 7.14 10.07 0.07
C THR A 97 7.61 10.97 1.22
N ASN A 98 8.91 11.25 1.27
CA ASN A 98 9.47 12.29 2.15
C ASN A 98 9.31 13.70 1.57
N TYR A 99 8.90 13.83 0.30
CA TYR A 99 8.79 15.10 -0.42
C TYR A 99 7.38 15.34 -0.97
N PRO A 100 6.33 15.40 -0.12
CA PRO A 100 4.94 15.54 -0.55
C PRO A 100 4.67 16.79 -1.41
N GLN A 101 5.43 17.86 -1.20
CA GLN A 101 5.39 19.08 -2.01
C GLN A 101 5.74 18.85 -3.49
N ARG A 102 6.68 17.94 -3.78
CA ARG A 102 7.04 17.60 -5.17
C ARG A 102 5.92 16.80 -5.83
N LEU A 103 5.39 15.81 -5.11
CA LEU A 103 4.23 15.03 -5.57
C LEU A 103 3.03 15.94 -5.86
N LYS A 104 2.70 16.89 -4.98
CA LYS A 104 1.63 17.86 -5.22
C LYS A 104 1.81 18.64 -6.51
N LYS A 105 3.02 19.18 -6.76
CA LYS A 105 3.34 19.92 -7.98
C LYS A 105 3.18 19.05 -9.24
N ILE A 106 3.60 17.79 -9.19
CA ILE A 106 3.44 16.84 -10.30
C ILE A 106 1.95 16.56 -10.59
N LEU A 107 1.11 16.51 -9.55
CA LEU A 107 -0.34 16.29 -9.67
C LEU A 107 -1.11 17.55 -10.11
N GLY A 108 -0.43 18.67 -10.39
CA GLY A 108 -1.07 19.92 -10.79
C GLY A 108 -1.71 20.71 -9.66
N GLY A 109 -1.30 20.45 -8.41
CA GLY A 109 -1.72 21.18 -7.21
C GLY A 109 -0.70 22.19 -6.69
#